data_AF-A0A257YP60-F1
#
_entry.id   AF-A0A257YP60-F1
#
_cell.length_a   1.000
_cell.length_b   1.000
_cell.length_c   1.000
_cell.angle_alpha   90.00
_cell.angle_beta   90.00
_cell.angle_gamma   90.00
#
_symmetry.space_group_name_H-M   'P 1'
#
loop_
_entity.id
_entity.type
_entity.pdbx_description
1 polymer ?
#
loop_
_entity_poly.entity_id
_entity_poly.type
_entity_poly.pdbx_seq_one_letter_code
_entity_poly.pdbx_strand_id
1 'polypeptide(L)' 'MSDRYFHLLERHQKLDAALRMARDPFDVLRLARLKAVVKARLAGLFLRRPEARALALH' A
#
# COMPACT_ATOMS: atom_id res chain seq x y z
N MET A 1 8.12 8.71 -12.29
CA MET A 1 7.17 8.04 -11.37
C MET A 1 5.78 8.22 -11.96
N SER A 2 4.95 7.16 -12.05
CA SER A 2 3.59 7.28 -12.60
C SER A 2 2.64 7.92 -11.59
N ASP A 3 1.71 8.77 -12.03
CA ASP A 3 0.61 9.34 -11.21
C ASP A 3 -0.12 8.26 -10.40
N ARG A 4 -0.25 7.05 -10.97
CA ARG A 4 -0.85 5.89 -10.31
C ARG A 4 -0.11 5.48 -9.03
N TYR A 5 1.21 5.57 -9.03
CA TYR A 5 2.01 5.26 -7.83
C TYR A 5 1.76 6.29 -6.74
N PHE A 6 1.78 7.58 -7.09
CA PHE A 6 1.52 8.66 -6.13
C PHE A 6 0.14 8.56 -5.51
N HIS A 7 -0.91 8.31 -6.30
CA HIS A 7 -2.27 8.12 -5.76
C HIS A 7 -2.39 6.90 -4.85
N LEU A 8 -1.71 5.79 -5.16
CA LEU A 8 -1.70 4.61 -4.29
C LEU A 8 -0.94 4.86 -2.99
N LEU A 9 0.18 5.59 -3.06
CA LEU A 9 0.97 5.96 -1.89
C LEU A 9 0.19 6.92 -0.99
N GLU A 10 -0.46 7.94 -1.56
CA GLU A 10 -1.33 8.86 -0.84
C GLU A 10 -2.49 8.12 -0.16
N ARG A 11 -3.16 7.21 -0.88
CA ARG A 11 -4.22 6.37 -0.31
C ARG A 11 -3.70 5.50 0.84
N HIS A 12 -2.50 4.95 0.72
CA HIS A 12 -1.87 4.17 1.78
C HIS A 12 -1.63 5.02 3.04
N GLN A 13 -1.15 6.25 2.88
CA GLN A 13 -0.92 7.19 4.00
C GLN A 13 -2.23 7.62 4.67
N LYS A 14 -3.28 7.93 3.88
CA LYS A 14 -4.62 8.26 4.41
C LYS A 14 -5.23 7.12 5.22
N LEU A 15 -5.05 5.87 4.78
CA LEU A 15 -5.49 4.69 5.52
C LEU A 15 -4.71 4.50 6.83
N ASP A 16 -3.42 4.83 6.85
CA ASP A 16 -2.62 4.81 8.08
C ASP A 16 -3.11 5.85 9.09
N ALA A 17 -3.40 7.07 8.64
CA ALA A 17 -3.96 8.12 9.50
C ALA A 17 -5.33 7.72 10.05
N ALA A 18 -6.21 7.15 9.21
CA ALA A 18 -7.52 6.66 9.64
C ALA A 18 -7.40 5.54 10.69
N LEU A 19 -6.46 4.61 10.53
CA LEU A 19 -6.20 3.56 11.52
C LEU A 19 -5.78 4.11 12.88
N ARG A 20 -4.98 5.18 12.91
CA ARG A 20 -4.57 5.83 14.18
C ARG A 20 -5.74 6.52 14.89
N MET A 21 -6.78 6.92 14.15
CA MET A 21 -7.95 7.61 14.68
C MET A 21 -9.11 6.66 15.00
N ALA A 22 -9.13 5.46 14.43
CA ALA A 22 -10.20 4.49 14.62
C ALA A 22 -10.24 3.98 16.07
N ARG A 23 -11.44 4.00 16.66
CA ARG A 23 -11.69 3.49 18.02
C ARG A 23 -12.47 2.19 18.01
N ASP A 24 -13.29 1.98 16.98
CA ASP A 24 -14.11 0.79 16.84
C ASP A 24 -13.29 -0.39 16.26
N PRO A 25 -13.34 -1.59 16.88
CA PRO A 25 -12.59 -2.76 16.42
C PRO A 25 -12.94 -3.20 14.98
N PHE A 26 -14.20 -3.08 14.56
CA PHE A 26 -14.60 -3.45 13.20
C PHE A 26 -14.05 -2.46 12.17
N ASP A 27 -14.03 -1.16 12.50
CA ASP A 27 -13.39 -0.15 11.66
C ASP A 27 -11.89 -0.38 11.54
N VAL A 28 -11.21 -0.73 12.64
CA VAL A 28 -9.78 -1.08 12.62
C VAL A 28 -9.52 -2.26 11.68
N LEU A 29 -10.31 -3.34 11.80
CA LEU A 29 -10.18 -4.52 10.93
C LEU A 29 -10.43 -4.18 9.45
N ARG A 30 -11.48 -3.41 9.17
CA ARG A 30 -11.84 -2.99 7.81
C ARG A 30 -10.73 -2.11 7.19
N LEU A 31 -10.24 -1.13 7.93
CA LEU A 31 -9.19 -0.22 7.48
C LEU A 31 -7.85 -0.95 7.29
N ALA A 32 -7.50 -1.88 8.19
CA ALA A 32 -6.31 -2.70 8.07
C ALA A 32 -6.34 -3.56 6.81
N ARG A 33 -7.49 -4.18 6.50
CA ARG A 33 -7.68 -4.94 5.27
C ARG A 33 -7.52 -4.08 4.03
N LEU A 34 -8.11 -2.89 4.02
CA LEU A 34 -7.96 -1.94 2.91
C LEU A 34 -6.50 -1.50 2.72
N LYS A 35 -5.78 -1.22 3.82
CA LYS A 35 -4.37 -0.86 3.78
C LYS A 35 -3.51 -1.99 3.24
N ALA A 36 -3.76 -3.24 3.63
CA ALA A 36 -3.06 -4.41 3.11
C ALA A 36 -3.25 -4.57 1.59
N VAL A 37 -4.46 -4.37 1.07
CA VAL A 37 -4.73 -4.40 -0.38
C VAL A 37 -3.95 -3.31 -1.12
N VAL A 38 -3.90 -2.08 -0.58
CA VAL A 38 -3.14 -0.98 -1.20
C VAL A 38 -1.63 -1.26 -1.16
N LYS A 39 -1.11 -1.79 -0.04
CA LYS A 39 0.30 -2.22 0.08
C LYS A 39 0.65 -3.30 -0.95
N ALA A 40 -0.21 -4.29 -1.16
CA ALA A 40 -0.01 -5.33 -2.16
C ALA A 40 0.02 -4.75 -3.59
N ARG A 41 -0.85 -3.79 -3.89
CA ARG A 41 -0.84 -3.09 -5.20
C ARG A 41 0.44 -2.28 -5.40
N LEU A 42 0.92 -1.58 -4.37
CA LEU A 42 2.20 -0.87 -4.41
C LEU A 42 3.35 -1.85 -4.68
N ALA A 43 3.43 -2.96 -3.94
CA ALA A 43 4.44 -4.01 -4.17
C ALA A 43 4.37 -4.57 -5.60
N GLY A 44 3.17 -4.78 -6.14
CA GLY A 44 2.98 -5.21 -7.52
C GLY A 44 3.49 -4.22 -8.56
N LEU A 45 3.51 -2.91 -8.28
CA LEU A 45 4.12 -1.92 -9.17
C LEU A 45 5.65 -2.01 -9.17
N PHE A 46 6.27 -2.35 -8.04
CA PHE A 46 7.72 -2.56 -7.95
C PHE A 46 8.16 -3.88 -8.58
N LEU A 47 7.43 -4.98 -8.33
CA LEU A 47 7.73 -6.30 -8.89
C LEU A 47 7.54 -6.39 -10.41
N ARG A 48 6.72 -5.50 -10.98
CA ARG A 48 6.52 -5.39 -12.43
C ARG A 48 7.60 -4.55 -13.13
N ARG A 49 8.55 -3.96 -12.40
CA ARG A 49 9.73 -3.35 -13.01
C ARG A 49 10.80 -4.45 -13.22
N PRO A 50 11.19 -4.75 -14.47
CA PRO A 50 12.18 -5.79 -14.74
C PRO A 50 13.53 -5.52 -14.06
N GLU A 51 13.88 -4.24 -13.84
CA GLU A 51 15.11 -3.81 -13.17
C GLU A 51 15.21 -4.27 -11.70
N ALA A 52 14.08 -4.35 -10.98
CA ALA A 52 14.07 -4.79 -9.57
C ALA A 52 14.25 -6.31 -9.42
N ARG A 53 13.95 -7.09 -10.47
CA ARG A 53 14.09 -8.55 -10.48
C ARG A 53 15.55 -8.97 -10.63
N ALA A 54 16.36 -8.17 -11.32
CA ALA A 54 17.80 -8.38 -11.47
C ALA A 54 18.57 -8.17 -10.15
N LEU A 55 18.09 -7.30 -9.27
CA LEU A 55 18.73 -6.98 -7.98
C LEU A 55 18.34 -7.93 -6.83
N ALA A 56 17.34 -8.80 -7.02
CA ALA A 56 16.87 -9.75 -6.01
C ALA A 56 17.40 -11.18 -6.21
N LEU A 57 18.29 -11.39 -7.19
CA LEU A 57 18.91 -12.69 -7.53
C LEU A 57 20.44 -12.71 -7.33
N HIS A 58 20.98 -11.76 -6.58
CA HIS A 58 22.37 -11.72 -6.12
C HIS A 58 22.40 -11.51 -4.60
#